data_AF-A0A2D8TQ50-F1
#
_entry.id   AF-A0A2D8TQ50-F1
#
_cell.length_a   1.000
_cell.length_b   1.000
_cell.length_c   1.000
_cell.angle_alpha   90.00
_cell.angle_beta   90.00
_cell.angle_gamma   90.00
#
_symmetry.space_group_name_H-M   'P 1'
#
loop_
_entity.id
_entity.type
_entity.pdbx_description
1 polymer ?
#
loop_
_entity_poly.entity_id
_entity_poly.type
_entity_poly.pdbx_seq_one_letter_code
_entity_poly.pdbx_strand_id
1 'polypeptide(L)' 'MWRFGASVGWVAAAYESCAKTTLNPAFLRSVGCPVLALTGSGETIVKYAAFAEMFQWIPDCTRHEFEGARHELLYETA' A
#
# COMPACT_ATOMS: atom_id res chain seq x y z
N MET A 1 9.98 -10.38 -28.25
CA MET A 1 8.78 -10.97 -27.60
C MET A 1 8.78 -10.48 -26.16
N TRP A 2 8.05 -9.40 -25.88
CA TRP A 2 7.95 -8.86 -24.52
C TRP A 2 7.07 -9.80 -23.70
N ARG A 3 7.58 -10.32 -22.59
CA ARG A 3 6.78 -11.13 -21.66
C ARG A 3 5.80 -10.16 -20.99
N PHE A 4 4.53 -10.24 -21.36
CA PHE A 4 3.46 -9.50 -20.69
C PHE A 4 3.19 -10.18 -19.33
N GLY A 5 3.34 -9.42 -18.24
CA GLY A 5 3.03 -9.86 -16.89
C GLY A 5 4.23 -10.18 -16.00
N ALA A 6 3.96 -10.27 -14.69
CA ALA A 6 4.96 -10.60 -13.69
C ALA A 6 5.47 -12.04 -13.85
N SER A 7 6.78 -12.24 -13.66
CA SER A 7 7.34 -13.59 -13.60
C SER A 7 6.98 -14.26 -12.27
N VAL A 8 6.99 -15.60 -12.22
CA VAL A 8 6.77 -16.35 -10.97
C VAL A 8 7.74 -15.91 -9.88
N GLY A 9 9.01 -15.69 -10.23
CA GLY A 9 10.03 -15.20 -9.29
C GLY A 9 9.72 -13.79 -8.77
N TRP A 10 9.22 -12.90 -9.62
CA TRP A 10 8.80 -11.56 -9.21
C TRP A 10 7.62 -11.62 -8.24
N VAL A 11 6.61 -12.44 -8.54
CA VAL A 11 5.44 -12.63 -7.67
C VAL A 11 5.85 -13.20 -6.31
N ALA A 12 6.71 -14.22 -6.29
CA ALA A 12 7.21 -14.80 -5.04
C ALA A 12 7.97 -13.76 -4.18
N ALA A 13 8.86 -12.99 -4.81
CA ALA A 13 9.61 -11.93 -4.12
C ALA A 13 8.69 -10.82 -3.57
N ALA A 14 7.64 -10.46 -4.31
CA ALA A 14 6.65 -9.48 -3.85
C ALA A 14 5.92 -9.96 -2.59
N TYR A 15 5.45 -11.21 -2.57
CA TYR A 15 4.80 -11.77 -1.38
C TYR A 15 5.74 -11.91 -0.19
N GLU A 16 6.99 -12.32 -0.41
CA GLU A 16 7.99 -12.40 0.65
C GLU A 16 8.28 -11.02 1.25
N SER A 17 8.38 -9.99 0.41
CA SER A 17 8.54 -8.60 0.84
C SER A 17 7.35 -8.15 1.70
N CYS A 18 6.12 -8.38 1.24
CA CYS A 18 4.91 -8.05 1.99
C CYS A 18 4.87 -8.78 3.35
N ALA A 19 5.18 -10.08 3.39
CA ALA A 19 5.20 -10.87 4.61
C ALA A 19 6.24 -10.36 5.64
N LYS A 20 7.37 -9.80 5.17
CA LYS A 20 8.37 -9.18 6.04
C LYS A 20 7.99 -7.77 6.49
N THR A 21 7.10 -7.09 5.76
CA THR A 21 6.82 -5.66 5.93
C THR A 21 5.33 -5.35 6.09
N THR A 22 4.62 -5.05 5.02
CA THR A 22 3.25 -4.51 5.00
C THR A 22 2.19 -5.45 5.60
N LEU A 23 2.45 -6.76 5.61
CA LEU A 23 1.60 -7.76 6.28
C LEU A 23 2.09 -8.13 7.69
N ASN A 24 3.14 -7.50 8.20
CA ASN A 24 3.74 -7.82 9.49
C ASN A 24 3.47 -6.70 10.51
N PRO A 25 2.55 -6.91 11.47
CA PRO A 25 2.27 -5.93 12.52
C PRO A 25 3.48 -5.55 13.37
N ALA A 26 4.45 -6.46 13.58
CA ALA A 26 5.65 -6.13 14.34
C ALA A 26 6.54 -5.13 13.59
N PHE A 27 6.67 -5.31 12.28
CA PHE A 27 7.38 -4.35 11.42
C PHE A 27 6.67 -3.00 11.41
N LEU A 28 5.35 -2.98 11.16
CA LEU A 28 4.57 -1.74 11.11
C LEU A 28 4.64 -0.96 12.44
N ARG A 29 4.59 -1.66 13.58
CA ARG A 29 4.75 -1.04 14.91
C ARG A 29 6.16 -0.51 15.16
N SER A 30 7.18 -1.01 14.45
CA SER A 30 8.55 -0.52 14.56
C SER A 30 8.81 0.78 13.80
N VAL A 31 7.86 1.26 12.99
CA VAL A 31 7.97 2.56 12.31
C VAL A 31 7.88 3.67 13.35
N GLY A 32 9.04 4.18 13.77
CA GLY A 32 9.18 5.14 14.86
C GLY A 32 9.15 6.61 14.44
N CYS A 33 8.78 6.92 13.20
CA CYS A 33 8.64 8.29 12.69
C CYS A 33 7.17 8.59 12.33
N PRO A 34 6.77 9.88 12.31
CA PRO A 34 5.44 10.27 11.86
C PRO A 34 5.20 9.84 10.41
N VAL A 35 4.04 9.22 10.16
CA VAL A 35 3.62 8.74 8.84
C VAL A 35 2.41 9.54 8.38
N LEU A 36 2.47 10.06 7.15
CA LEU A 36 1.31 10.58 6.42
C LEU A 36 0.90 9.54 5.38
N ALA A 37 -0.27 8.93 5.58
CA ALA A 37 -0.87 8.00 4.64
C ALA A 37 -1.88 8.72 3.74
N LEU A 38 -1.63 8.70 2.43
CA LEU A 38 -2.50 9.28 1.41
C LEU A 38 -3.20 8.15 0.65
N THR A 39 -4.53 8.21 0.56
CA THR A 39 -5.33 7.16 -0.09
C THR A 39 -6.37 7.74 -1.03
N GLY A 40 -6.73 7.00 -2.08
CA GLY A 40 -7.84 7.33 -2.97
C GLY A 40 -9.01 6.37 -2.78
N SER A 41 -10.24 6.88 -2.64
CA SER A 41 -11.42 6.02 -2.42
C SER A 41 -11.86 5.26 -3.69
N GLY A 42 -11.38 5.69 -4.87
CA GLY A 42 -11.60 5.04 -6.17
C GLY A 42 -10.50 4.06 -6.58
N GLU A 43 -9.59 3.69 -5.68
CA GLU A 43 -8.51 2.73 -5.93
C GLU A 43 -9.04 1.35 -6.40
N THR A 44 -8.42 0.81 -7.46
CA THR A 44 -8.80 -0.48 -8.09
C THR A 44 -7.63 -1.41 -8.40
N ILE A 45 -6.40 -0.91 -8.36
CA ILE A 45 -5.16 -1.67 -8.55
C ILE A 45 -4.81 -2.42 -7.27
N VAL A 46 -4.93 -1.76 -6.11
CA VAL A 46 -4.71 -2.37 -4.80
C VAL A 46 -6.03 -2.48 -4.04
N LYS A 47 -6.33 -3.63 -3.44
CA LYS A 47 -7.55 -3.78 -2.65
C LYS A 47 -7.52 -2.84 -1.44
N TYR A 48 -8.31 -1.76 -1.47
CA TYR A 48 -8.35 -0.74 -0.43
C TYR A 48 -8.46 -1.33 0.98
N ALA A 49 -9.46 -2.19 1.19
CA ALA A 49 -9.71 -2.80 2.49
C ALA A 49 -8.47 -3.54 3.06
N ALA A 50 -7.72 -4.23 2.19
CA ALA A 50 -6.57 -5.02 2.62
C ALA A 50 -5.43 -4.14 3.14
N PHE A 51 -5.20 -2.98 2.52
CA PHE A 51 -4.12 -2.09 2.94
C PHE A 51 -4.59 -1.12 4.04
N ALA A 52 -5.88 -0.74 4.08
CA ALA A 52 -6.45 0.08 5.13
C ALA A 52 -6.32 -0.56 6.53
N GLU A 53 -6.42 -1.89 6.61
CA GLU A 53 -6.20 -2.65 7.84
C GLU A 53 -4.78 -2.48 8.41
N MET A 54 -3.79 -2.18 7.57
CA MET A 54 -2.38 -2.08 7.99
C MET A 54 -2.14 -0.83 8.85
N PHE A 55 -2.89 0.25 8.61
CA PHE A 55 -2.68 1.53 9.29
C PHE A 55 -2.89 1.45 10.81
N GLN A 56 -3.71 0.50 11.29
CA GLN A 56 -3.94 0.30 12.72
C GLN A 56 -2.66 -0.09 13.48
N TRP A 57 -1.66 -0.60 12.77
CA TRP A 57 -0.40 -1.07 13.36
C TRP A 57 0.71 -0.01 13.34
N ILE A 58 0.50 1.14 12.69
CA ILE A 58 1.47 2.23 12.63
C ILE A 58 1.18 3.20 13.78
N PRO A 59 2.11 3.41 14.75
CA PRO A 59 1.82 4.15 15.98
C PRO A 59 1.46 5.63 15.79
N ASP A 60 2.11 6.30 14.83
CA ASP A 60 1.90 7.73 14.52
C ASP A 60 1.56 7.86 13.03
N CYS A 61 0.28 7.65 12.71
CA CYS A 61 -0.21 7.64 11.33
C CYS A 61 -1.36 8.64 11.16
N THR A 62 -1.09 9.71 10.43
CA THR A 62 -2.13 10.64 9.94
C THR A 62 -2.64 10.14 8.60
N ARG A 63 -3.94 9.96 8.47
CA ARG A 63 -4.59 9.48 7.25
C ARG A 63 -5.33 10.60 6.55
N HIS A 64 -5.14 10.73 5.25
CA HIS A 64 -5.92 11.61 4.39
C HIS A 64 -6.41 10.85 3.17
N GLU A 65 -7.72 10.86 2.96
CA GLU A 65 -8.37 10.21 1.83
C GLU A 65 -8.89 11.24 0.83
N PHE A 66 -8.54 11.04 -0.44
CA PHE A 66 -9.04 11.80 -1.57
C PHE A 66 -10.24 11.07 -2.17
N GLU A 67 -11.40 11.71 -2.13
CA GLU A 67 -12.63 11.15 -2.68
C GLU A 67 -12.53 10.99 -4.21
N GLY A 68 -12.85 9.80 -4.71
CA GLY A 68 -12.88 9.48 -6.15
C GLY A 68 -11.50 9.26 -6.79
N ALA A 69 -10.41 9.62 -6.10
CA ALA A 69 -9.05 9.41 -6.60
C ALA A 69 -8.69 7.92 -6.65
N ARG A 70 -7.85 7.54 -7.61
CA ARG A 70 -7.39 6.17 -7.88
C ARG A 70 -5.96 5.97 -7.35
N HIS A 71 -5.13 5.25 -8.11
CA HIS A 71 -3.81 4.80 -7.66
C HIS A 71 -2.73 5.89 -7.71
N GLU A 72 -2.81 6.81 -8.67
CA GLU A 72 -1.72 7.74 -8.98
C GLU A 72 -2.04 9.14 -8.44
N LEU A 73 -2.31 9.24 -7.13
CA LEU A 73 -2.81 10.44 -6.45
C LEU A 73 -2.11 11.76 -6.82
N LEU A 74 -0.81 11.73 -7.15
CA LEU A 74 -0.02 12.92 -7.50
C LEU A 74 -0.07 13.31 -8.98
N TYR A 75 -0.57 12.41 -9.84
CA TYR A 75 -0.66 12.59 -11.29
C TYR A 75 -2.10 12.66 -11.78
N GLU A 76 -3.07 12.34 -10.92
CA GLU A 76 -4.47 12.44 -11.27
C GLU A 76 -4.88 13.90 -11.48
N THR A 77 -5.49 14.15 -12.63
CA THR A 77 -6.13 15.42 -12.96
C THR A 77 -7.63 15.31 -12.66
N ALA A 78 -8.18 16.35 -12.03
CA ALA A 78 -9.62 16.46 -11.75
C ALA A 78 -10.48 16.45 -13.02
#